data_AF-A0A941XL82-F1
#
_entry.id   AF-A0A941XL82-F1
#
_cell.length_a   1.000
_cell.length_b   1.000
_cell.length_c   1.000
_cell.angle_alpha   90.00
_cell.angle_beta   90.00
_cell.angle_gamma   90.00
#
_symmetry.space_group_name_H-M   'P 1'
#
loop_
_entity.id
_entity.type
_entity.pdbx_description
1 polymer ?
#
loop_
_entity_poly.entity_id
_entity_poly.type
_entity_poly.pdbx_seq_one_letter_code
_entity_poly.pdbx_strand_id
1 'polypeptide(L)'
;MSQGINNFMNGLSPELRRAGLKPKEGLHVLLKVQEKDGVLFMDEKSVERVCLTRKATEFDASFLQRCAELAQVGWCVNTNKCFDLPAKGIHSCSPYCVALKRESLEGGGKYSKDKTKIYDRINAYFANALAFVEEEGEKERISVFRNFIHSREKLNALFGYFQADFDEVKDKEYIILYLDEAIEKYRQINERYLSDKLFNTNEFNVMVGEEIYGTSDFLNGFPMKKPFLSHQSAAFDIAGRISGKMARNLHHFQEIMSRNILPRPLPLFVYREELQTEELAIFSKYLSEGKKI
;
A
#
# COMPACT_ATOMS: atom_id res chain seq x y z
N MET A 1 -15.59 18.34 9.63
CA MET A 1 -15.09 17.78 8.36
C MET A 1 -14.88 16.26 8.44
N SER A 2 -14.02 15.75 9.33
CA SER A 2 -13.71 14.31 9.38
C SER A 2 -14.93 13.41 9.63
N GLN A 3 -15.90 13.85 10.46
CA GLN A 3 -17.15 13.11 10.68
C GLN A 3 -17.99 12.97 9.41
N GLY A 4 -18.07 14.02 8.57
CA GLY A 4 -18.82 13.96 7.32
C GLY A 4 -18.17 13.03 6.29
N ILE A 5 -16.83 13.03 6.21
CA ILE A 5 -16.09 12.06 5.39
C ILE A 5 -16.33 10.63 5.90
N ASN A 6 -16.32 10.43 7.21
CA ASN A 6 -16.60 9.13 7.81
C ASN A 6 -18.01 8.63 7.46
N ASN A 7 -19.02 9.50 7.53
CA ASN A 7 -20.39 9.16 7.13
C ASN A 7 -20.48 8.83 5.62
N PHE A 8 -19.89 9.66 4.77
CA PHE A 8 -19.81 9.42 3.32
C PHE A 8 -19.17 8.06 3.00
N MET A 9 -18.02 7.76 3.60
CA MET A 9 -17.33 6.49 3.40
C MET A 9 -18.17 5.30 3.86
N ASN A 10 -18.89 5.41 4.97
CA ASN A 10 -19.78 4.34 5.44
C ASN A 10 -20.96 4.07 4.49
N GLY A 11 -21.42 5.08 3.74
CA GLY A 11 -22.47 4.95 2.72
C GLY A 11 -21.97 4.51 1.35
N LEU A 12 -20.65 4.51 1.11
CA LEU A 12 -20.07 4.24 -0.20
C LEU A 12 -20.02 2.74 -0.51
N SER A 13 -20.65 2.34 -1.61
CA SER A 13 -20.64 0.94 -2.10
C SER A 13 -19.22 0.39 -2.34
N PRO A 14 -18.99 -0.93 -2.18
CA PRO A 14 -17.72 -1.58 -2.52
C PRO A 14 -17.25 -1.34 -3.96
N GLU A 15 -18.16 -1.25 -4.92
CA GLU A 15 -17.88 -1.01 -6.33
C GLU A 15 -17.22 0.36 -6.52
N LEU A 16 -17.82 1.40 -5.93
CA LEU A 16 -17.27 2.76 -5.96
C LEU A 16 -15.93 2.87 -5.24
N ARG A 17 -15.71 2.09 -4.17
CA ARG A 17 -14.41 2.03 -3.49
C ARG A 17 -13.31 1.43 -4.36
N ARG A 18 -13.65 0.62 -5.36
CA ARG A 18 -12.70 0.03 -6.33
C ARG A 18 -12.59 0.81 -7.63
N ALA A 19 -13.55 1.68 -7.93
CA ALA A 19 -13.56 2.44 -9.16
C ALA A 19 -12.28 3.28 -9.35
N GLY A 20 -11.84 3.39 -10.61
CA GLY A 20 -10.65 4.15 -11.00
C GLY A 20 -9.34 3.64 -10.42
N LEU A 21 -9.30 2.44 -9.84
CA LEU A 21 -8.05 1.81 -9.40
C LEU A 21 -7.17 1.55 -10.63
N LYS A 22 -5.90 1.95 -10.52
CA LYS A 22 -4.91 1.78 -11.59
C LYS A 22 -3.63 1.18 -11.01
N PRO A 23 -2.90 0.36 -11.79
CA PRO A 23 -1.58 -0.10 -11.39
C PRO A 23 -0.64 1.09 -11.19
N LYS A 24 0.37 0.91 -10.34
CA LYS A 24 1.48 1.87 -10.22
C LYS A 24 2.26 1.90 -11.54
N GLU A 25 2.86 3.03 -11.89
CA GLU A 25 3.69 3.08 -13.10
C GLU A 25 5.00 2.31 -12.91
N GLY A 26 5.28 1.37 -13.82
CA GLY A 26 6.53 0.62 -13.86
C GLY A 26 6.37 -0.84 -14.23
N LEU A 27 7.31 -1.66 -13.79
CA LEU A 27 7.38 -3.09 -14.08
C LEU A 27 6.68 -3.90 -12.98
N HIS A 28 5.70 -4.70 -13.37
CA HIS A 28 5.00 -5.63 -12.49
C HIS A 28 5.43 -7.06 -12.79
N VAL A 29 5.81 -7.79 -11.75
CA VAL A 29 6.26 -9.18 -11.85
C VAL A 29 5.46 -10.03 -10.87
N LEU A 30 4.75 -11.03 -11.39
CA LEU A 30 4.06 -12.04 -10.58
C LEU A 30 4.93 -13.28 -10.47
N LEU A 31 5.17 -13.69 -9.24
CA LEU A 31 6.04 -14.78 -8.88
C LEU A 31 5.26 -15.86 -8.15
N LYS A 32 5.53 -17.13 -8.44
CA LYS A 32 4.86 -18.26 -7.81
C LYS A 32 5.84 -19.20 -7.14
N VAL A 33 5.57 -19.55 -5.89
CA VAL A 33 6.30 -20.62 -5.21
C VAL A 33 5.92 -21.95 -5.84
N GLN A 34 6.93 -22.72 -6.22
CA GLN A 34 6.79 -24.06 -6.76
C GLN A 34 6.97 -25.09 -5.64
N GLU A 35 6.43 -26.28 -5.87
CA GLU A 35 6.54 -27.42 -4.95
C GLU A 35 6.94 -28.65 -5.74
N LYS A 36 7.94 -29.38 -5.23
CA LYS A 36 8.34 -30.68 -5.76
C LYS A 36 8.71 -31.58 -4.60
N ASP A 37 8.09 -32.77 -4.55
CA ASP A 37 8.33 -33.78 -3.50
C ASP A 37 8.17 -33.20 -2.07
N GLY A 38 7.21 -32.30 -1.88
CA GLY A 38 6.93 -31.62 -0.60
C GLY A 38 7.93 -30.51 -0.23
N VAL A 39 8.89 -30.20 -1.10
CA VAL A 39 9.86 -29.11 -0.90
C VAL A 39 9.45 -27.90 -1.72
N LEU A 40 9.33 -26.76 -1.04
CA LEU A 40 9.02 -25.48 -1.64
C LEU A 40 10.29 -24.82 -2.21
N PHE A 41 10.22 -24.30 -3.43
CA PHE A 41 11.35 -23.63 -4.08
C PHE A 41 10.89 -22.57 -5.08
N MET A 42 11.83 -21.76 -5.56
CA MET A 42 11.63 -20.81 -6.65
C MET A 42 12.84 -20.78 -7.57
N ASP A 43 12.59 -20.72 -8.88
CA ASP A 43 13.59 -20.65 -9.94
C ASP A 43 13.08 -19.78 -11.11
N GLU A 44 13.67 -19.89 -12.30
CA GLU A 44 13.21 -19.15 -13.50
C GLU A 44 11.73 -19.38 -13.82
N LYS A 45 11.20 -20.59 -13.59
CA LYS A 45 9.80 -20.94 -13.88
C LYS A 45 8.83 -20.36 -12.85
N SER A 46 9.34 -19.80 -11.76
CA SER A 46 8.52 -19.06 -10.81
C SER A 46 8.08 -17.70 -11.36
N VAL A 47 8.64 -17.21 -12.46
CA VAL A 47 8.18 -15.98 -13.11
C VAL A 47 6.95 -16.29 -13.97
N GLU A 48 5.76 -16.08 -13.39
CA GLU A 48 4.49 -16.37 -14.06
C GLU A 48 4.13 -15.30 -15.10
N ARG A 49 4.34 -14.03 -14.76
CA ARG A 49 3.98 -12.92 -15.64
C ARG A 49 4.80 -11.67 -15.35
N VAL A 50 5.17 -10.97 -16.42
CA VAL A 50 5.86 -9.69 -16.38
C VAL A 50 5.12 -8.71 -17.28
N CYS A 51 4.90 -7.48 -16.81
CA CYS A 51 4.32 -6.42 -17.64
C CYS A 51 4.88 -5.06 -17.22
N LEU A 52 5.45 -4.34 -18.18
CA LEU A 52 5.79 -2.94 -18.04
C LEU A 52 4.56 -2.09 -18.40
N THR A 53 4.04 -1.28 -17.48
CA THR A 53 2.74 -0.60 -17.66
C THR A 53 2.65 0.22 -18.94
N ARG A 54 3.72 0.90 -19.35
CA ARG A 54 3.76 1.72 -20.58
C ARG A 54 3.72 0.92 -21.88
N LYS A 55 3.98 -0.39 -21.82
CA LYS A 55 3.88 -1.32 -22.97
C LYS A 55 2.63 -2.19 -22.92
N ALA A 56 1.80 -2.04 -21.88
CA ALA A 56 0.66 -2.90 -21.65
C ALA A 56 -0.32 -2.86 -22.83
N THR A 57 -0.83 -4.04 -23.17
CA THR A 57 -1.87 -4.21 -24.18
C THR A 57 -3.21 -4.54 -23.52
N GLU A 58 -4.27 -4.67 -24.31
CA GLU A 58 -5.58 -5.13 -23.80
C GLU A 58 -5.52 -6.51 -23.13
N PHE A 59 -4.60 -7.38 -23.57
CA PHE A 59 -4.38 -8.70 -22.97
C PHE A 59 -3.77 -8.64 -21.55
N ASP A 60 -3.20 -7.49 -21.18
CA ASP A 60 -2.60 -7.24 -19.86
C ASP A 60 -3.57 -6.63 -18.86
N ALA A 61 -4.77 -6.23 -19.30
CA ALA A 61 -5.73 -5.53 -18.46
C ALA A 61 -6.10 -6.33 -17.18
N SER A 62 -6.38 -7.63 -17.30
CA SER A 62 -6.73 -8.47 -16.14
C SER A 62 -5.57 -8.65 -15.17
N PHE A 63 -4.35 -8.78 -15.68
CA PHE A 63 -3.15 -8.90 -14.87
C PHE A 63 -2.83 -7.60 -14.14
N LEU A 64 -2.84 -6.48 -14.85
CA LEU A 64 -2.58 -5.18 -14.27
C LEU A 64 -3.67 -4.75 -13.28
N GLN A 65 -4.92 -5.13 -13.52
CA GLN A 65 -6.00 -4.95 -12.55
C GLN A 65 -5.70 -5.72 -11.26
N ARG A 66 -5.30 -6.99 -11.37
CA ARG A 66 -4.86 -7.78 -10.21
C ARG A 66 -3.67 -7.14 -9.49
N CYS A 67 -2.65 -6.68 -10.22
CA CYS A 67 -1.51 -5.98 -9.62
C CYS A 67 -1.91 -4.69 -8.89
N ALA A 68 -2.90 -3.96 -9.41
CA ALA A 68 -3.43 -2.76 -8.78
C ALA A 68 -4.13 -3.09 -7.46
N GLU A 69 -4.92 -4.17 -7.43
CA GLU A 69 -5.59 -4.66 -6.22
C GLU A 69 -4.59 -5.14 -5.16
N LEU A 70 -3.61 -5.95 -5.56
CA LEU A 70 -2.54 -6.40 -4.65
C LEU A 70 -1.72 -5.22 -4.12
N ALA A 71 -1.39 -4.25 -4.98
CA ALA A 71 -0.67 -3.05 -4.56
C ALA A 71 -1.51 -2.19 -3.60
N GLN A 72 -2.83 -2.08 -3.78
CA GLN A 72 -3.68 -1.29 -2.88
C GLN A 72 -3.54 -1.76 -1.43
N VAL A 73 -3.61 -3.07 -1.19
CA VAL A 73 -3.50 -3.65 0.16
C VAL A 73 -2.06 -3.99 0.56
N GLY A 74 -1.11 -3.90 -0.38
CA GLY A 74 0.31 -4.17 -0.13
C GLY A 74 1.16 -2.93 0.08
N TRP A 75 0.61 -1.71 -0.01
CA TRP A 75 1.39 -0.46 0.04
C TRP A 75 1.52 0.11 1.46
N CYS A 76 2.58 0.89 1.68
CA CYS A 76 2.70 1.67 2.92
C CYS A 76 1.73 2.87 2.92
N VAL A 77 1.19 3.21 4.11
CA VAL A 77 0.38 4.44 4.32
C VAL A 77 1.17 5.67 3.88
N ASN A 78 2.44 5.71 4.31
CA ASN A 78 3.45 6.65 3.83
C ASN A 78 4.84 6.08 4.11
N THR A 79 5.87 6.70 3.55
CA THR A 79 7.26 6.23 3.68
C THR A 79 7.81 6.28 5.10
N ASN A 80 7.22 7.04 6.04
CA ASN A 80 7.61 7.00 7.44
C ASN A 80 7.00 5.82 8.21
N LYS A 81 6.10 5.08 7.56
CA LYS A 81 5.38 3.94 8.12
C LYS A 81 5.60 2.68 7.26
N CYS A 82 6.66 2.63 6.45
CA CYS A 82 7.02 1.45 5.69
C CYS A 82 7.75 0.40 6.56
N PHE A 83 7.90 -0.83 6.07
CA PHE A 83 8.72 -1.85 6.73
C PHE A 83 10.22 -1.67 6.52
N ASP A 84 10.66 -0.82 5.59
CA ASP A 84 12.06 -0.48 5.35
C ASP A 84 12.50 0.80 6.08
N LEU A 85 12.24 0.89 7.38
CA LEU A 85 12.76 2.02 8.19
C LEU A 85 14.19 1.73 8.67
N PRO A 86 15.07 2.75 8.73
CA PRO A 86 14.82 4.17 8.44
C PRO A 86 15.06 4.59 6.98
N ALA A 87 15.42 3.66 6.10
CA ALA A 87 16.03 3.96 4.80
C ALA A 87 15.01 4.25 3.66
N LYS A 88 13.79 3.73 3.77
CA LYS A 88 12.59 4.08 2.98
C LYS A 88 12.76 3.89 1.47
N GLY A 89 13.43 2.81 1.07
CA GLY A 89 13.61 2.41 -0.33
C GLY A 89 12.62 1.35 -0.80
N ILE A 90 12.11 0.52 0.11
CA ILE A 90 11.04 -0.45 -0.15
C ILE A 90 9.71 0.15 0.34
N HIS A 91 8.76 0.30 -0.57
CA HIS A 91 7.50 1.02 -0.34
C HIS A 91 6.28 0.12 -0.12
N SER A 92 6.44 -1.19 -0.23
CA SER A 92 5.41 -2.15 0.19
C SER A 92 5.42 -2.34 1.72
N CYS A 93 4.30 -2.84 2.25
CA CYS A 93 4.08 -3.28 3.63
C CYS A 93 3.36 -4.64 3.66
N SER A 94 3.86 -5.59 2.87
CA SER A 94 3.30 -6.94 2.80
C SER A 94 4.42 -7.97 2.62
N PRO A 95 4.42 -9.10 3.33
CA PRO A 95 5.42 -10.15 3.14
C PRO A 95 5.34 -10.81 1.75
N TYR A 96 4.23 -10.60 1.03
CA TYR A 96 3.99 -11.13 -0.30
C TYR A 96 4.38 -10.13 -1.40
N CYS A 97 4.82 -8.91 -1.08
CA CYS A 97 5.11 -7.88 -2.06
C CYS A 97 6.40 -7.12 -1.74
N VAL A 98 7.26 -6.93 -2.74
CA VAL A 98 8.44 -6.04 -2.64
C VAL A 98 8.34 -4.99 -3.74
N ALA A 99 8.17 -3.73 -3.35
CA ALA A 99 8.06 -2.59 -4.28
C ALA A 99 9.22 -1.61 -4.07
N LEU A 100 10.05 -1.41 -5.10
CA LEU A 100 11.19 -0.48 -5.10
C LEU A 100 11.20 0.34 -6.39
N LYS A 101 11.99 1.41 -6.45
CA LYS A 101 12.17 2.19 -7.69
C LYS A 101 13.47 1.82 -8.39
N ARG A 102 13.48 1.92 -9.72
CA ARG A 102 14.68 1.66 -10.54
C ARG A 102 15.88 2.53 -10.13
N GLU A 103 15.64 3.78 -9.72
CA GLU A 103 16.69 4.71 -9.25
C GLU A 103 17.46 4.19 -8.02
N SER A 104 16.87 3.27 -7.25
CA SER A 104 17.47 2.66 -6.05
C SER A 104 18.32 1.41 -6.34
N LEU A 105 18.27 0.89 -7.56
CA LEU A 105 19.09 -0.24 -8.02
C LEU A 105 20.36 0.26 -8.71
N GLU A 106 21.32 -0.64 -8.92
CA GLU A 106 22.56 -0.35 -9.62
C GLU A 106 22.31 0.33 -11.00
N GLY A 107 23.12 1.34 -11.31
CA GLY A 107 22.93 2.21 -12.48
C GLY A 107 21.85 3.29 -12.32
N GLY A 108 21.05 3.26 -11.26
CA GLY A 108 20.03 4.27 -10.96
C GLY A 108 20.58 5.51 -10.24
N GLY A 109 19.92 6.66 -10.42
CA GLY A 109 20.41 7.96 -9.93
C GLY A 109 20.54 8.12 -8.39
N LYS A 110 19.88 7.27 -7.59
CA LYS A 110 20.02 7.29 -6.11
C LYS A 110 20.95 6.22 -5.58
N TYR A 111 21.21 5.16 -6.35
CA TYR A 111 21.99 4.02 -5.89
C TYR A 111 23.35 4.42 -5.32
N SER A 112 24.10 5.30 -5.99
CA SER A 112 25.41 5.75 -5.52
C SER A 112 25.34 6.58 -4.24
N LYS A 113 24.26 7.36 -4.05
CA LYS A 113 24.05 8.29 -2.92
C LYS A 113 23.54 7.60 -1.66
N ASP A 114 22.83 6.49 -1.82
CA ASP A 114 22.26 5.74 -0.72
C ASP A 114 23.36 5.09 0.14
N LYS A 115 23.35 5.38 1.45
CA LYS A 115 24.33 4.83 2.40
C LYS A 115 24.23 3.30 2.51
N THR A 116 23.01 2.79 2.61
CA THR A 116 22.71 1.35 2.65
C THR A 116 22.08 0.97 1.32
N LYS A 117 22.57 -0.03 0.58
CA LYS A 117 21.98 -0.35 -0.73
C LYS A 117 20.67 -1.12 -0.54
N ILE A 118 19.78 -1.05 -1.53
CA ILE A 118 18.48 -1.71 -1.47
C ILE A 118 18.62 -3.24 -1.24
N TYR A 119 19.64 -3.85 -1.83
CA TYR A 119 19.99 -5.26 -1.66
C TYR A 119 20.22 -5.64 -0.18
N ASP A 120 20.87 -4.76 0.60
CA ASP A 120 21.18 -5.01 2.01
C ASP A 120 19.96 -4.87 2.93
N ARG A 121 18.89 -4.24 2.44
CA ARG A 121 17.68 -3.91 3.21
C ARG A 121 16.61 -5.00 3.13
N ILE A 122 16.65 -5.86 2.12
CA ILE A 122 15.61 -6.86 1.85
C ILE A 122 15.40 -7.79 3.04
N ASN A 123 16.49 -8.23 3.70
CA ASN A 123 16.40 -9.08 4.88
C ASN A 123 15.68 -8.40 6.06
N ALA A 124 16.01 -7.14 6.35
CA ALA A 124 15.36 -6.37 7.41
C ALA A 124 13.88 -6.10 7.09
N TYR A 125 13.56 -5.83 5.81
CA TYR A 125 12.20 -5.70 5.33
C TYR A 125 11.36 -6.95 5.63
N PHE A 126 11.85 -8.13 5.25
CA PHE A 126 11.13 -9.38 5.50
C PHE A 126 11.02 -9.72 6.98
N ALA A 127 12.03 -9.40 7.80
CA ALA A 127 11.95 -9.58 9.25
C ALA A 127 10.79 -8.76 9.84
N ASN A 128 10.63 -7.50 9.41
CA ASN A 128 9.52 -6.65 9.83
C ASN A 128 8.18 -7.13 9.27
N ALA A 129 8.14 -7.61 8.03
CA ALA A 129 6.91 -8.11 7.41
C ALA A 129 6.42 -9.42 8.05
N LEU A 130 7.34 -10.32 8.41
CA LEU A 130 7.03 -11.61 9.05
C LEU A 130 6.47 -11.45 10.46
N ALA A 131 6.72 -10.32 11.13
CA ALA A 131 6.11 -10.01 12.43
C ALA A 131 4.57 -9.91 12.37
N PHE A 132 4.00 -9.75 11.18
CA PHE A 132 2.56 -9.69 10.96
C PHE A 132 1.95 -11.03 10.53
N VAL A 133 2.76 -12.07 10.35
CA VAL A 133 2.33 -13.41 9.90
C VAL A 133 2.25 -14.35 11.09
N GLU A 134 1.09 -14.97 11.29
CA GLU A 134 0.86 -15.88 12.42
C GLU A 134 1.12 -17.34 12.05
N GLU A 135 0.72 -17.76 10.86
CA GLU A 135 0.78 -19.16 10.42
C GLU A 135 2.21 -19.56 9.98
N GLU A 136 2.77 -20.61 10.59
CA GLU A 136 4.13 -21.07 10.30
C GLU A 136 4.31 -21.57 8.86
N GLY A 137 3.31 -22.25 8.28
CA GLY A 137 3.36 -22.70 6.89
C GLY A 137 3.46 -21.53 5.90
N GLU A 138 2.84 -20.39 6.23
CA GLU A 138 2.99 -19.17 5.42
C GLU A 138 4.38 -18.55 5.57
N LYS A 139 4.95 -18.57 6.78
CA LYS A 139 6.32 -18.09 7.02
C LYS A 139 7.35 -18.87 6.21
N GLU A 140 7.15 -20.18 6.03
CA GLU A 140 7.99 -21.00 5.17
C GLU A 140 7.92 -20.54 3.71
N ARG A 141 6.71 -20.38 3.15
CA ARG A 141 6.51 -19.87 1.78
C ARG A 141 7.14 -18.49 1.57
N ILE A 142 6.95 -17.58 2.53
CA ILE A 142 7.56 -16.25 2.51
C ILE A 142 9.09 -16.34 2.61
N SER A 143 9.61 -17.30 3.37
CA SER A 143 11.06 -17.53 3.48
C SER A 143 11.65 -18.01 2.16
N VAL A 144 10.94 -18.85 1.39
CA VAL A 144 11.34 -19.22 0.03
C VAL A 144 11.37 -17.99 -0.88
N PHE A 145 10.32 -17.16 -0.84
CA PHE A 145 10.29 -15.91 -1.61
C PHE A 145 11.44 -14.96 -1.24
N ARG A 146 11.66 -14.72 0.06
CA ARG A 146 12.80 -13.96 0.55
C ARG A 146 14.11 -14.55 0.01
N ASN A 147 14.33 -15.85 0.16
CA ASN A 147 15.54 -16.52 -0.27
C ASN A 147 15.76 -16.42 -1.78
N PHE A 148 14.71 -16.20 -2.57
CA PHE A 148 14.81 -15.98 -4.01
C PHE A 148 15.32 -14.58 -4.38
N ILE A 149 15.21 -13.59 -3.49
CA ILE A 149 15.55 -12.18 -3.79
C ILE A 149 16.45 -11.47 -2.77
N HIS A 150 16.84 -12.11 -1.67
CA HIS A 150 17.45 -11.45 -0.52
C HIS A 150 18.88 -10.93 -0.68
N SER A 151 19.53 -11.17 -1.83
CA SER A 151 20.90 -10.75 -2.10
C SER A 151 20.98 -10.10 -3.47
N ARG A 152 22.06 -9.36 -3.69
CA ARG A 152 22.32 -8.69 -4.97
C ARG A 152 22.35 -9.69 -6.12
N GLU A 153 23.06 -10.80 -5.95
CA GLU A 153 23.23 -11.84 -6.96
C GLU A 153 21.88 -12.44 -7.33
N LYS A 154 21.07 -12.78 -6.33
CA LYS A 154 19.76 -13.42 -6.56
C LYS A 154 18.73 -12.47 -7.17
N LEU A 155 18.67 -11.23 -6.67
CA LEU A 155 17.76 -10.24 -7.24
C LEU A 155 18.16 -9.85 -8.67
N ASN A 156 19.46 -9.71 -8.95
CA ASN A 156 19.93 -9.46 -10.32
C ASN A 156 19.71 -10.68 -11.23
N ALA A 157 19.87 -11.91 -10.72
CA ALA A 157 19.54 -13.13 -11.46
C ALA A 157 18.05 -13.17 -11.83
N LEU A 158 17.16 -12.80 -10.91
CA LEU A 158 15.74 -12.66 -11.18
C LEU A 158 15.47 -11.65 -12.31
N PHE A 159 16.11 -10.47 -12.26
CA PHE A 159 15.97 -9.48 -13.34
C PHE A 159 16.46 -10.00 -14.69
N GLY A 160 17.49 -10.86 -14.69
CA GLY A 160 18.00 -11.51 -15.90
C GLY A 160 16.94 -12.35 -16.62
N TYR A 161 15.97 -12.93 -15.93
CA TYR A 161 14.87 -13.69 -16.55
C TYR A 161 13.92 -12.82 -17.38
N PHE A 162 13.90 -11.51 -17.16
CA PHE A 162 13.08 -10.54 -17.91
C PHE A 162 13.86 -9.28 -18.26
N GLN A 163 15.13 -9.48 -18.66
CA GLN A 163 16.10 -8.41 -18.91
C GLN A 163 15.58 -7.34 -19.88
N ALA A 164 14.89 -7.74 -20.95
CA ALA A 164 14.37 -6.83 -21.97
C ALA A 164 13.37 -5.81 -21.42
N ASP A 165 12.51 -6.20 -20.48
CA ASP A 165 11.58 -5.27 -19.83
C ASP A 165 12.25 -4.50 -18.70
N PHE A 166 13.20 -5.12 -17.99
CA PHE A 166 13.97 -4.48 -16.92
C PHE A 166 14.83 -3.31 -17.42
N ASP A 167 15.52 -3.47 -18.54
CA ASP A 167 16.38 -2.43 -19.14
C ASP A 167 15.58 -1.20 -19.58
N GLU A 168 14.30 -1.39 -19.80
CA GLU A 168 13.37 -0.37 -20.23
C GLU A 168 12.70 0.39 -19.08
N VAL A 169 12.91 -0.03 -17.82
CA VAL A 169 12.36 0.67 -16.66
C VAL A 169 13.11 1.98 -16.43
N LYS A 170 12.38 3.09 -16.30
CA LYS A 170 12.95 4.41 -16.03
C LYS A 170 13.23 4.61 -14.54
N ASP A 171 14.18 5.45 -14.19
CA ASP A 171 14.60 5.74 -12.80
C ASP A 171 13.45 5.93 -11.80
N LYS A 172 12.41 6.69 -12.17
CA LYS A 172 11.29 7.00 -11.26
C LYS A 172 10.20 5.93 -11.23
N GLU A 173 10.21 5.00 -12.17
CA GLU A 173 9.25 3.91 -12.29
C GLU A 173 9.53 2.84 -11.23
N TYR A 174 8.46 2.16 -10.83
CA TYR A 174 8.53 1.07 -9.85
C TYR A 174 8.96 -0.24 -10.51
N ILE A 175 9.56 -1.10 -9.72
CA ILE A 175 9.66 -2.53 -9.96
C ILE A 175 8.94 -3.18 -8.77
N ILE A 176 7.86 -3.90 -9.05
CA ILE A 176 7.01 -4.50 -8.04
C ILE A 176 6.96 -6.00 -8.24
N LEU A 177 7.47 -6.71 -7.26
CA LEU A 177 7.48 -8.16 -7.20
C LEU A 177 6.32 -8.61 -6.30
N TYR A 178 5.37 -9.34 -6.86
CA TYR A 178 4.23 -9.90 -6.15
C TYR A 178 4.39 -11.41 -6.04
N LEU A 179 4.17 -11.97 -4.86
CA LEU A 179 3.94 -13.38 -4.69
C LEU A 179 2.48 -13.72 -5.01
N ASP A 180 2.28 -14.74 -5.84
CA ASP A 180 1.01 -15.25 -6.34
C ASP A 180 0.23 -15.96 -5.23
N GLU A 181 -0.37 -15.15 -4.36
CA GLU A 181 -1.19 -15.58 -3.24
C GLU A 181 -2.59 -14.96 -3.34
N ALA A 182 -3.55 -15.54 -2.60
CA ALA A 182 -4.90 -15.00 -2.51
C ALA A 182 -4.88 -13.58 -1.92
N ILE A 183 -5.73 -12.69 -2.44
CA ILE A 183 -5.79 -11.29 -1.99
C ILE A 183 -6.22 -11.18 -0.52
N GLU A 184 -6.94 -12.17 0.00
CA GLU A 184 -7.36 -12.30 1.38
C GLU A 184 -6.16 -12.34 2.33
N LYS A 185 -5.07 -13.01 1.94
CA LYS A 185 -3.82 -13.02 2.72
C LYS A 185 -3.20 -11.62 2.79
N TYR A 186 -3.15 -10.92 1.65
CA TYR A 186 -2.70 -9.53 1.63
C TYR A 186 -3.59 -8.63 2.50
N ARG A 187 -4.91 -8.79 2.45
CA ARG A 187 -5.87 -8.03 3.25
C ARG A 187 -5.70 -8.28 4.75
N GLN A 188 -5.48 -9.52 5.17
CA GLN A 188 -5.25 -9.85 6.57
C GLN A 188 -4.01 -9.14 7.13
N ILE A 189 -2.89 -9.17 6.40
CA ILE A 189 -1.68 -8.43 6.79
C ILE A 189 -1.93 -6.92 6.78
N ASN A 190 -2.62 -6.43 5.76
CA ASN A 190 -2.96 -5.01 5.63
C ASN A 190 -3.80 -4.51 6.82
N GLU A 191 -4.81 -5.25 7.25
CA GLU A 191 -5.64 -4.88 8.41
C GLU A 191 -4.81 -4.80 9.70
N ARG A 192 -3.91 -5.76 9.93
CA ARG A 192 -2.97 -5.70 11.07
C ARG A 192 -2.05 -4.50 10.98
N TYR A 193 -1.47 -4.26 9.80
CA TYR A 193 -0.61 -3.10 9.54
C TYR A 193 -1.34 -1.77 9.78
N LEU A 194 -2.54 -1.60 9.23
CA LEU A 194 -3.34 -0.39 9.36
C LEU A 194 -3.84 -0.15 10.79
N SER A 195 -4.08 -1.22 11.57
CA SER A 195 -4.49 -1.10 12.97
C SER A 195 -3.48 -0.33 13.83
N ASP A 196 -2.19 -0.43 13.50
CA ASP A 196 -1.11 0.27 14.19
C ASP A 196 -0.68 1.57 13.46
N LYS A 197 -0.74 1.61 12.13
CA LYS A 197 -0.11 2.68 11.34
C LYS A 197 -1.01 3.83 10.92
N LEU A 198 -2.26 3.90 11.37
CA LEU A 198 -3.19 4.95 10.93
C LEU A 198 -3.23 6.22 11.80
N PHE A 199 -2.57 6.22 12.95
CA PHE A 199 -2.45 7.40 13.81
C PHE A 199 -1.13 8.14 13.58
N ASN A 200 -1.04 9.42 13.93
CA ASN A 200 0.21 10.20 13.82
C ASN A 200 1.29 9.63 14.74
N THR A 201 0.90 9.31 15.97
CA THR A 201 1.76 8.79 17.03
C THR A 201 0.93 7.87 17.93
N ASN A 202 1.59 6.85 18.48
CA ASN A 202 0.99 5.92 19.42
C ASN A 202 0.97 6.47 20.86
N GLU A 203 1.70 7.56 21.14
CA GLU A 203 1.85 8.13 22.49
C GLU A 203 0.53 8.57 23.12
N PHE A 204 -0.41 9.05 22.32
CA PHE A 204 -1.72 9.52 22.79
C PHE A 204 -2.84 8.52 22.56
N ASN A 205 -2.54 7.30 22.13
CA ASN A 205 -3.54 6.29 21.88
C ASN A 205 -4.17 5.83 23.21
N VAL A 206 -5.49 5.68 23.21
CA VAL A 206 -6.25 5.15 24.36
C VAL A 206 -7.16 4.03 23.88
N MET A 207 -7.24 2.97 24.68
CA MET A 207 -8.21 1.89 24.48
C MET A 207 -9.53 2.27 25.15
N VAL A 208 -10.62 2.26 24.39
CA VAL A 208 -11.98 2.41 24.92
C VAL A 208 -12.80 1.22 24.44
N GLY A 209 -13.05 0.26 25.34
CA GLY A 209 -13.57 -1.05 24.96
C GLY A 209 -12.55 -1.80 24.09
N GLU A 210 -12.98 -2.25 22.91
CA GLU A 210 -12.15 -2.97 21.94
C GLU A 210 -11.55 -2.08 20.84
N GLU A 211 -11.82 -0.76 20.87
CA GLU A 211 -11.38 0.16 19.84
C GLU A 211 -10.29 1.12 20.34
N ILE A 212 -9.24 1.27 19.53
CA ILE A 212 -8.18 2.27 19.75
C ILE A 212 -8.68 3.63 19.28
N TYR A 213 -8.48 4.65 20.12
CA TYR A 213 -8.67 6.05 19.78
C TYR A 213 -7.33 6.76 19.78
N GLY A 214 -7.00 7.43 18.68
CA GLY A 214 -5.69 8.05 18.47
C GLY A 214 -5.74 9.36 17.71
N THR A 215 -4.57 9.97 17.52
CA THR A 215 -4.43 11.23 16.79
C THR A 215 -4.53 11.01 15.28
N SER A 216 -5.37 11.79 14.60
CA SER A 216 -5.63 11.63 13.16
C SER A 216 -4.42 11.96 12.27
N ASP A 217 -3.94 10.99 11.49
CA ASP A 217 -2.89 11.17 10.44
C ASP A 217 -3.44 11.77 9.13
N PHE A 218 -4.77 11.86 8.98
CA PHE A 218 -5.41 12.35 7.76
C PHE A 218 -5.14 13.85 7.53
N LEU A 219 -4.30 14.15 6.53
CA LEU A 219 -3.88 15.50 6.13
C LEU A 219 -3.40 16.37 7.30
N ASN A 220 -2.87 15.73 8.34
CA ASN A 220 -2.42 16.37 9.56
C ASN A 220 -1.08 15.78 9.97
N GLY A 221 -0.22 16.59 10.57
CA GLY A 221 1.05 16.15 11.11
C GLY A 221 1.11 16.40 12.61
N PHE A 222 1.98 15.67 13.32
CA PHE A 222 2.20 15.87 14.74
C PHE A 222 3.68 16.19 15.05
N PRO A 223 4.14 17.43 14.78
CA PRO A 223 5.55 17.78 14.81
C PRO A 223 6.04 18.07 16.24
N MET A 224 6.20 17.04 17.07
CA MET A 224 6.67 17.19 18.46
C MET A 224 8.04 17.85 18.60
N LYS A 225 8.90 17.72 17.57
CA LYS A 225 10.23 18.32 17.53
C LYS A 225 10.24 19.80 17.11
N LYS A 226 9.07 20.39 16.82
CA LYS A 226 8.94 21.79 16.43
C LYS A 226 8.01 22.50 17.41
N PRO A 227 8.53 22.99 18.56
CA PRO A 227 7.72 23.63 19.59
C PRO A 227 6.84 24.76 19.05
N PHE A 228 7.33 25.56 18.09
CA PHE A 228 6.54 26.64 17.48
C PHE A 228 5.29 26.18 16.68
N LEU A 229 5.16 24.88 16.38
CA LEU A 229 3.97 24.29 15.75
C LEU A 229 3.03 23.62 16.75
N SER A 230 3.43 23.50 18.02
CA SER A 230 2.54 23.01 19.08
C SER A 230 1.79 24.16 19.74
N HIS A 231 0.60 23.87 20.26
CA HIS A 231 -0.14 24.85 21.04
C HIS A 231 0.66 25.23 22.29
N GLN A 232 1.02 26.51 22.42
CA GLN A 232 1.86 26.98 23.54
C GLN A 232 1.04 27.31 24.80
N SER A 233 -0.24 27.65 24.62
CA SER A 233 -1.13 28.12 25.69
C SER A 233 -2.39 27.27 25.85
N ALA A 234 -2.54 26.21 25.06
CA ALA A 234 -3.68 25.31 25.23
C ALA A 234 -3.51 24.50 26.52
N ALA A 235 -4.60 24.27 27.25
CA ALA A 235 -4.61 23.40 28.42
C ALA A 235 -4.55 21.90 28.07
N PHE A 236 -4.41 21.57 26.79
CA PHE A 236 -4.43 20.20 26.27
C PHE A 236 -3.33 20.00 25.23
N ASP A 237 -2.77 18.79 25.21
CA ASP A 237 -1.66 18.43 24.31
C ASP A 237 -2.15 18.07 22.89
N ILE A 238 -3.41 17.64 22.76
CA ILE A 238 -4.01 17.22 21.48
C ILE A 238 -5.41 17.79 21.31
N ALA A 239 -5.76 18.15 20.07
CA ALA A 239 -7.08 18.71 19.74
C ALA A 239 -8.23 17.69 19.84
N GLY A 240 -7.92 16.40 19.81
CA GLY A 240 -8.90 15.33 19.92
C GLY A 240 -8.39 14.00 19.40
N ARG A 241 -9.22 12.96 19.55
CA ARG A 241 -8.95 11.61 19.06
C ARG A 241 -10.03 11.18 18.08
N ILE A 242 -9.64 10.34 17.14
CA ILE A 242 -10.56 9.63 16.25
C ILE A 242 -10.46 8.13 16.51
N SER A 243 -11.56 7.42 16.28
CA SER A 243 -11.59 5.97 16.42
C SER A 243 -10.78 5.29 15.29
N GLY A 244 -10.31 4.07 15.52
CA GLY A 244 -9.59 3.28 14.53
C GLY A 244 -10.42 3.04 13.25
N LYS A 245 -11.73 2.81 13.39
CA LYS A 245 -12.64 2.71 12.23
C LYS A 245 -12.67 4.00 11.42
N MET A 246 -12.75 5.15 12.10
CA MET A 246 -12.74 6.45 11.44
C MET A 246 -11.41 6.71 10.75
N ALA A 247 -10.27 6.36 11.38
CA ALA A 247 -8.95 6.49 10.79
C ALA A 247 -8.83 5.67 9.48
N ARG A 248 -9.36 4.44 9.46
CA ARG A 248 -9.42 3.60 8.24
C ARG A 248 -10.24 4.24 7.14
N ASN A 249 -11.42 4.76 7.48
CA ASN A 249 -12.27 5.45 6.49
C ASN A 249 -11.59 6.68 5.90
N LEU A 250 -10.90 7.48 6.72
CA LEU A 250 -10.15 8.63 6.24
C LEU A 250 -8.97 8.23 5.34
N HIS A 251 -8.26 7.15 5.67
CA HIS A 251 -7.19 6.61 4.83
C HIS A 251 -7.72 6.16 3.46
N HIS A 252 -8.76 5.32 3.43
CA HIS A 252 -9.38 4.89 2.18
C HIS A 252 -9.96 6.06 1.37
N PHE A 253 -10.53 7.06 2.03
CA PHE A 253 -10.98 8.26 1.36
C PHE A 253 -9.83 8.99 0.66
N GLN A 254 -8.67 9.08 1.30
CA GLN A 254 -7.46 9.67 0.71
C GLN A 254 -6.98 8.89 -0.52
N GLU A 255 -7.06 7.56 -0.50
CA GLU A 255 -6.78 6.75 -1.68
C GLU A 255 -7.76 7.04 -2.82
N ILE A 256 -9.06 7.13 -2.54
CA ILE A 256 -10.09 7.40 -3.55
C ILE A 256 -9.92 8.81 -4.13
N MET A 257 -9.62 9.81 -3.30
CA MET A 257 -9.31 11.17 -3.76
C MET A 257 -8.19 11.19 -4.80
N SER A 258 -7.16 10.36 -4.63
CA SER A 258 -6.03 10.29 -5.56
C SER A 258 -6.40 9.80 -6.96
N ARG A 259 -7.55 9.12 -7.10
CA ARG A 259 -8.03 8.54 -8.37
C ARG A 259 -8.81 9.54 -9.22
N ASN A 260 -9.14 10.72 -8.68
CA ASN A 260 -9.91 11.76 -9.37
C ASN A 260 -11.26 11.26 -9.94
N ILE A 261 -11.92 10.34 -9.23
CA ILE A 261 -13.25 9.82 -9.59
C ILE A 261 -14.39 10.49 -8.81
N LEU A 262 -14.07 11.23 -7.75
CA LEU A 262 -15.04 11.94 -6.94
C LEU A 262 -15.50 13.22 -7.64
N PRO A 263 -16.76 13.64 -7.42
CA PRO A 263 -17.33 14.82 -8.06
C PRO A 263 -16.76 16.09 -7.41
N ARG A 264 -16.82 17.21 -8.14
CA ARG A 264 -16.34 18.51 -7.66
C ARG A 264 -17.46 19.56 -7.80
N PRO A 265 -18.06 20.05 -6.69
CA PRO A 265 -17.72 19.78 -5.29
C PRO A 265 -18.18 18.39 -4.81
N LEU A 266 -17.46 17.80 -3.84
CA LEU A 266 -17.84 16.56 -3.19
C LEU A 266 -18.98 16.81 -2.19
N PRO A 267 -20.13 16.13 -2.29
CA PRO A 267 -21.18 16.25 -1.30
C PRO A 267 -20.73 15.59 0.02
N LEU A 268 -20.46 16.43 1.03
CA LEU A 268 -20.10 15.99 2.38
C LEU A 268 -21.23 16.39 3.33
N PHE A 269 -21.85 15.38 3.92
CA PHE A 269 -22.98 15.54 4.83
C PHE A 269 -22.52 15.37 6.27
N VAL A 270 -22.92 16.30 7.15
CA VAL A 270 -22.52 16.23 8.57
C VAL A 270 -23.44 15.25 9.31
N TYR A 271 -24.72 15.27 8.97
CA TYR A 271 -25.74 14.39 9.54
C TYR A 271 -25.94 13.17 8.63
N ARG A 272 -26.23 12.01 9.22
CA ARG A 272 -26.45 10.79 8.43
C ARG A 272 -27.79 10.83 7.70
N GLU A 273 -28.74 11.56 8.26
CA GLU A 273 -30.09 11.76 7.76
C GLU A 273 -30.08 12.56 6.44
N GLU A 274 -29.04 13.37 6.23
CA GLU A 274 -28.80 14.10 4.97
C GLU A 274 -28.29 13.19 3.85
N LEU A 275 -27.66 12.05 4.17
CA LEU A 275 -27.26 11.04 3.18
C LEU A 275 -28.50 10.26 2.71
N GLN A 276 -29.35 10.90 1.91
CA GLN A 276 -30.46 10.21 1.27
C GLN A 276 -29.94 9.28 0.17
N THR A 277 -30.55 8.09 0.05
CA THR A 277 -30.13 7.05 -0.91
C THR A 277 -30.14 7.55 -2.36
N GLU A 278 -31.01 8.51 -2.68
CA GLU A 278 -31.14 9.11 -4.00
C GLU A 278 -29.88 9.87 -4.44
N GLU A 279 -29.20 10.59 -3.55
CA GLU A 279 -28.00 11.36 -3.89
C GLU A 279 -26.79 10.46 -4.15
N LEU A 280 -26.65 9.39 -3.37
CA LEU A 280 -25.66 8.33 -3.62
C LEU A 280 -25.97 7.54 -4.89
N ALA A 281 -27.25 7.31 -5.21
CA ALA A 281 -27.67 6.66 -6.44
C ALA A 281 -27.35 7.52 -7.67
N ILE A 282 -27.57 8.84 -7.58
CA ILE A 282 -27.16 9.80 -8.61
C ILE A 282 -25.65 9.75 -8.81
N PHE A 283 -24.86 9.76 -7.73
CA PHE A 283 -23.41 9.62 -7.81
C PHE A 283 -22.98 8.32 -8.48
N SER A 284 -23.58 7.19 -8.09
CA SER A 284 -23.30 5.87 -8.64
C SER A 284 -23.59 5.81 -10.14
N LYS A 285 -24.71 6.42 -10.56
CA LYS A 285 -25.11 6.52 -11.98
C LYS A 285 -24.08 7.33 -12.79
N TYR A 286 -23.69 8.51 -12.33
CA TYR A 286 -22.72 9.35 -13.06
C TYR A 286 -21.35 8.70 -13.20
N LEU A 287 -20.91 7.99 -12.16
CA LEU A 287 -19.63 7.27 -12.19
C LEU A 287 -19.66 6.10 -13.18
N SER A 288 -20.79 5.38 -13.26
CA SER A 288 -21.01 4.31 -14.25
C SER A 288 -21.04 4.84 -15.70
N GLU A 289 -21.49 6.08 -15.89
CA GLU A 289 -21.54 6.76 -17.20
C GLU A 289 -20.20 7.42 -17.58
N GLY A 290 -19.16 7.32 -16.74
CA GLY A 290 -17.85 7.92 -16.99
C GLY A 290 -17.84 9.46 -17.03
N LYS A 291 -18.91 10.10 -16.56
CA LYS A 291 -19.06 11.56 -16.57
C LYS A 291 -18.38 12.14 -15.33
N LYS A 292 -17.45 13.08 -15.57
CA LYS A 292 -16.92 13.94 -14.50
C LYS A 292 -17.99 14.97 -14.15
N ILE A 293 -18.31 15.09 -12.86
CA ILE A 293 -19.00 16.26 -12.30
C ILE A 293 -17.92 17.21 -11.80
#